data_AF-A0A258EU34-F1
#
_entry.id   AF-A0A258EU34-F1
#
_cell.length_a   1.000
_cell.length_b   1.000
_cell.length_c   1.000
_cell.angle_alpha   90.00
_cell.angle_beta   90.00
_cell.angle_gamma   90.00
#
_symmetry.space_group_name_H-M   'P 1'
#
loop_
_entity.id
_entity.type
_entity.pdbx_description
1 polymer ?
#
loop_
_entity_poly.entity_id
_entity_poly.type
_entity_poly.pdbx_seq_one_letter_code
_entity_poly.pdbx_strand_id
1 'polypeptide(L)'
;MHIIQFTTENCWMSEIGSCHSKKLSELSIDALEDTIILHISYEDLITIEKQKSKFDKIYRILVENNYVSLRKIVLQNRSSTAEER
;
A
#
# COMPACT_ATOMS: atom_id res chain seq x y z
N MET A 1 -6.65 13.74 -12.29
CA MET A 1 -6.16 13.14 -11.03
C MET A 1 -7.25 12.20 -10.54
N HIS A 2 -6.97 10.92 -10.34
CA HIS A 2 -7.94 9.94 -9.85
C HIS A 2 -7.42 9.36 -8.54
N ILE A 3 -8.16 9.53 -7.45
CA ILE A 3 -7.79 8.98 -6.15
C ILE A 3 -8.15 7.50 -6.13
N ILE A 4 -7.16 6.65 -5.84
CA ILE A 4 -7.35 5.19 -5.86
C ILE A 4 -7.55 4.58 -4.47
N GLN A 5 -7.07 5.26 -3.42
CA GLN A 5 -7.14 4.77 -2.04
C GLN A 5 -6.99 5.94 -1.07
N PHE A 6 -7.72 5.85 0.06
CA PHE A 6 -7.46 6.62 1.26
C PHE A 6 -6.93 5.69 2.34
N THR A 7 -6.07 6.22 3.20
CA THR A 7 -5.56 5.54 4.39
C THR A 7 -5.61 6.48 5.57
N THR A 8 -5.76 5.93 6.77
CA THR A 8 -5.74 6.67 8.03
C THR A 8 -4.49 6.31 8.83
N GLU A 9 -4.33 6.96 9.98
CA GLU A 9 -3.33 6.61 10.98
C GLU A 9 -3.26 5.10 11.30
N ASN A 10 -2.06 4.64 11.66
CA ASN A 10 -1.75 3.24 12.01
C ASN A 10 -2.03 2.19 10.91
N CYS A 11 -2.35 2.61 9.70
CA CYS A 11 -2.53 1.71 8.57
C CYS A 11 -1.24 1.51 7.78
N TRP A 12 -1.03 0.29 7.29
CA TRP A 12 0.05 -0.03 6.37
C TRP A 12 -0.35 0.24 4.93
N MET A 13 0.49 0.98 4.20
CA MET A 13 0.34 1.21 2.77
C MET A 13 1.63 0.84 2.03
N SER A 14 1.49 0.12 0.92
CA SER A 14 2.62 -0.30 0.10
C SER A 14 2.22 -0.34 -1.37
N GLU A 15 3.07 0.19 -2.24
CA GLU A 15 2.92 0.06 -3.68
C GLU A 15 3.84 -1.06 -4.18
N ILE A 16 3.29 -2.28 -4.25
CA ILE A 16 4.08 -3.49 -4.54
C ILE A 16 4.57 -3.49 -5.99
N GLY A 17 3.88 -2.81 -6.91
CA GLY A 17 4.25 -2.77 -8.33
C GLY A 17 5.62 -2.14 -8.55
N SER A 18 5.83 -0.90 -8.09
CA SER A 18 7.13 -0.21 -8.14
C SER A 18 8.18 -0.90 -7.27
N CYS A 19 7.80 -1.32 -6.05
CA CYS A 19 8.70 -2.01 -5.14
C CYS A 19 9.28 -3.30 -5.75
N HIS A 20 8.44 -4.12 -6.37
CA HIS A 20 8.86 -5.38 -7.01
C HIS A 20 9.59 -5.15 -8.34
N SER A 21 9.08 -4.25 -9.19
CA SER A 21 9.64 -3.99 -10.52
C SER A 21 10.88 -3.11 -10.50
N LYS A 22 11.19 -2.47 -9.37
CA LYS A 22 12.26 -1.48 -9.21
C LYS A 22 12.15 -0.32 -10.20
N LYS A 23 10.91 0.07 -10.52
CA LYS A 23 10.59 1.21 -11.39
C LYS A 23 9.99 2.33 -10.56
N LEU A 24 10.03 3.55 -11.10
CA LEU A 24 9.33 4.68 -10.49
C LEU A 24 7.84 4.35 -10.41
N SER A 25 7.20 4.72 -9.29
CA SER A 25 5.76 4.55 -9.15
C SER A 25 5.01 5.48 -10.11
N GLU A 26 3.91 4.97 -10.66
CA GLU A 26 2.93 5.76 -11.41
C GLU A 26 1.97 6.52 -10.47
N LEU A 27 2.10 6.30 -9.16
CA LEU A 27 1.26 6.84 -8.11
C LEU A 27 2.01 7.88 -7.28
N SER A 28 1.28 8.89 -6.82
CA SER A 28 1.72 9.85 -5.82
C SER A 28 0.94 9.66 -4.52
N ILE A 29 1.53 10.10 -3.41
CA ILE A 29 0.89 10.10 -2.09
C ILE A 29 0.89 11.54 -1.60
N ASP A 30 -0.29 12.05 -1.27
CA ASP A 30 -0.48 13.39 -0.73
C ASP A 30 -1.06 13.28 0.69
N ALA A 31 -0.50 14.06 1.62
CA ALA A 31 -1.05 14.20 2.96
C ALA A 31 -2.20 15.23 2.94
N LEU A 32 -3.36 14.87 3.48
CA LEU A 32 -4.53 15.76 3.56
C LEU A 32 -4.49 16.69 4.80
N GLU A 33 -3.65 16.33 5.76
CA GLU A 33 -3.42 17.05 7.02
C GLU A 33 -1.98 16.80 7.48
N ASP A 34 -1.54 17.49 8.54
CA ASP A 34 -0.23 17.28 9.15
C ASP A 34 -0.05 15.81 9.54
N THR A 35 0.85 15.12 8.84
CA THR A 35 0.99 13.65 8.91
C THR A 35 2.43 13.27 9.19
N ILE A 36 2.62 12.28 10.07
CA ILE A 36 3.91 11.63 10.28
C ILE A 36 3.86 10.25 9.64
N ILE A 37 4.85 9.95 8.79
CA ILE A 37 4.99 8.65 8.16
C ILE A 37 6.21 7.91 8.70
N LEU A 38 6.05 6.62 8.95
CA LEU A 38 7.16 5.69 9.13
C LEU A 38 7.41 5.00 7.79
N HIS A 39 8.54 5.32 7.17
CA HIS A 39 8.93 4.79 5.87
C HIS A 39 10.06 3.75 6.03
N ILE A 40 9.94 2.63 5.33
CA ILE A 40 10.97 1.59 5.26
C ILE A 40 11.47 1.56 3.82
N SER A 41 12.78 1.75 3.61
CA SER A 41 13.37 1.63 2.29
C SER A 41 13.33 0.19 1.78
N TYR A 42 13.41 0.00 0.47
CA TYR A 42 13.49 -1.35 -0.10
C TYR A 42 14.69 -2.12 0.45
N GLU A 43 15.84 -1.45 0.58
CA GLU A 43 17.09 -2.02 1.07
C GLU A 43 16.98 -2.46 2.53
N ASP A 44 16.34 -1.64 3.36
CA ASP A 44 16.11 -1.97 4.77
C ASP A 44 15.12 -3.13 4.90
N LEU A 45 14.06 -3.14 4.09
CA LEU A 45 13.08 -4.22 4.08
C LEU A 45 13.74 -5.57 3.76
N ILE A 46 14.55 -5.63 2.70
CA ILE A 46 15.32 -6.82 2.32
C ILE A 46 16.32 -7.23 3.41
N THR A 47 16.93 -6.25 4.08
CA THR A 47 17.88 -6.50 5.17
C THR A 47 17.18 -7.13 6.37
N ILE A 48 15.99 -6.61 6.74
CA ILE A 48 15.19 -7.13 7.85
C ILE A 48 14.72 -8.56 7.55
N GLU A 49 14.22 -8.83 6.34
CA GLU A 49 13.82 -10.18 5.90
C GLU A 49 14.98 -11.18 6.05
N LYS A 50 16.16 -10.84 5.52
CA LYS A 50 17.37 -11.70 5.62
C LYS A 50 17.80 -11.95 7.06
N GLN A 51 17.67 -10.95 7.94
CA GLN A 51 18.10 -11.08 9.33
C GLN A 51 17.06 -11.76 10.21
N LYS A 52 15.77 -11.67 9.87
CA LYS A 52 14.65 -12.07 10.73
C LYS A 52 13.61 -12.83 9.90
N SER A 53 13.75 -14.15 9.82
CA SER A 53 12.80 -15.04 9.12
C SER A 53 11.34 -14.97 9.61
N LYS A 54 11.08 -14.44 10.82
CA LYS A 54 9.73 -14.16 11.31
C LYS A 54 9.08 -12.97 10.57
N PHE A 55 9.90 -12.02 10.13
CA PHE A 55 9.44 -10.82 9.45
C PHE A 55 8.82 -11.16 8.08
N ASP A 56 9.36 -12.13 7.34
CA ASP A 56 8.78 -12.59 6.06
C ASP A 56 7.30 -12.95 6.19
N LYS A 57 6.91 -13.62 7.29
CA LYS A 57 5.51 -13.97 7.54
C LYS A 57 4.65 -12.73 7.80
N ILE A 58 5.17 -11.78 8.56
CA ILE A 58 4.48 -10.52 8.88
C ILE A 58 4.32 -9.70 7.59
N TYR A 59 5.40 -9.50 6.85
CA TYR A 59 5.41 -8.76 5.60
C TYR A 59 4.45 -9.36 4.57
N ARG A 60 4.45 -10.69 4.42
CA ARG A 60 3.48 -11.38 3.56
C ARG A 60 2.03 -11.08 3.95
N ILE A 61 1.69 -11.12 5.25
CA ILE A 61 0.34 -10.79 5.73
C ILE A 61 -0.01 -9.33 5.42
N LEU A 62 0.92 -8.39 5.63
CA LEU A 62 0.71 -6.98 5.33
C LEU A 62 0.43 -6.74 3.84
N VAL A 63 1.22 -7.36 2.96
CA VAL A 63 1.05 -7.31 1.50
C VAL A 63 -0.27 -7.93 1.06
N GLU A 64 -0.60 -9.12 1.54
CA GLU A 64 -1.86 -9.82 1.22
C GLU A 64 -3.08 -8.98 1.63
N ASN A 65 -3.06 -8.40 2.84
CA ASN A 65 -4.14 -7.55 3.34
C ASN A 65 -4.30 -6.26 2.54
N ASN A 66 -3.19 -5.62 2.15
CA ASN A 66 -3.22 -4.42 1.31
C ASN A 66 -3.81 -4.74 -0.08
N TYR A 67 -3.38 -5.84 -0.70
CA TYR A 67 -3.92 -6.28 -2.00
C TYR A 67 -5.41 -6.60 -1.96
N VAL A 68 -5.89 -7.31 -0.93
CA VAL A 68 -7.32 -7.61 -0.74
C VAL A 68 -8.13 -6.31 -0.59
N SER A 69 -7.62 -5.35 0.18
CA SER A 69 -8.28 -4.06 0.39
C SER A 69 -8.39 -3.25 -0.92
N LEU A 70 -7.29 -3.13 -1.67
CA LEU A 70 -7.28 -2.49 -2.98
C LEU A 70 -8.27 -3.15 -3.94
N ARG A 71 -8.33 -4.48 -3.98
CA ARG A 71 -9.26 -5.21 -4.86
C ARG A 71 -10.72 -4.96 -4.47
N LYS A 72 -11.04 -4.86 -3.18
CA LYS A 72 -12.39 -4.50 -2.70
C LYS A 72 -12.79 -3.09 -3.13
N ILE A 73 -11.87 -2.12 -2.98
CA ILE A 73 -12.10 -0.73 -3.41
C ILE A 73 -12.36 -0.67 -4.92
N VAL A 74 -11.55 -1.34 -5.74
CA VAL A 74 -11.75 -1.41 -7.20
C VAL A 74 -13.11 -2.02 -7.54
N LEU A 75 -13.55 -3.06 -6.83
CA LEU A 75 -14.84 -3.69 -7.07
C LEU A 75 -16.01 -2.76 -6.71
N GLN A 76 -15.97 -2.12 -5.54
CA GLN A 76 -16.97 -1.12 -5.13
C GLN A 76 -17.06 0.01 -6.15
N ASN A 77 -15.90 0.50 -6.61
CA ASN A 77 -15.81 1.56 -7.61
C ASN A 77 -16.38 1.18 -8.99
N ARG A 78 -16.50 -0.11 -9.31
CA ARG A 78 -17.09 -0.61 -10.55
C ARG A 78 -18.56 -0.99 -10.41
N SER A 79 -18.99 -1.40 -9.22
CA SER A 79 -20.35 -1.85 -8.95
C SER A 79 -21.29 -0.71 -8.59
N SER A 80 -20.80 0.40 -8.03
CA SER A 80 -21.59 1.61 -7.84
C SER A 80 -21.74 2.34 -9.18
N THR A 81 -22.97 2.53 -9.65
CA THR A 81 -23.24 3.45 -10.76
C THR A 81 -22.85 4.87 -10.34
N ALA A 82 -22.64 5.76 -11.31
CA ALA A 82 -22.30 7.17 -11.05
C ALA A 82 -23.33 7.91 -10.17
N GLU A 83 -24.50 7.31 -9.94
CA GLU A 83 -25.63 7.86 -9.19
C GLU A 83 -25.56 7.56 -7.67
N GLU A 84 -24.68 6.64 -7.24
CA GLU A 84 -24.46 6.30 -5.83
C GLU A 84 -23.17 6.90 -5.23
N ARG A 85 -22.42 7.68 -6.02
CA ARG A 85 -21.23 8.44 -5.56
C ARG A 85 -21.58 9.90 -5.30
#